data_AF-A0A7V6XPD3-F1
#
_entry.id   AF-A0A7V6XPD3-F1
#
_cell.length_a   1.000
_cell.length_b   1.000
_cell.length_c   1.000
_cell.angle_alpha   90.00
_cell.angle_beta   90.00
_cell.angle_gamma   90.00
#
_symmetry.space_group_name_H-M   'P 1'
#
loop_
_entity.id
_entity.type
_entity.pdbx_description
1 polymer ?
#
loop_
_entity_poly.entity_id
_entity_poly.type
_entity_poly.pdbx_seq_one_letter_code
_entity_poly.pdbx_strand_id
1 'polypeptide(L)'
;MKNDQEAGYILPITVILVFILCAVIAEQTRYYLSEKQFFAAETTIFQLEELLQVAVVDLKQKNREELLSTSSLQYIHGTVICNVREIDEETLRIILQAKPKNGGSRYAHFLMNTNEGIITEWWEVTR
;
A
#
# COMPACT_ATOMS: atom_id res chain seq x y z
N MET A 1 -68.25 22.28 18.03
CA MET A 1 -67.46 21.08 17.67
C MET A 1 -66.81 21.33 16.33
N LYS A 2 -65.51 21.63 16.32
CA LYS A 2 -64.68 21.50 15.13
C LYS A 2 -63.30 21.03 15.63
N ASN A 3 -62.87 19.88 15.14
CA ASN A 3 -61.65 19.18 15.54
C ASN A 3 -60.41 20.02 15.19
N ASP A 4 -59.78 20.64 16.19
CA ASP A 4 -58.48 21.32 16.03
C ASP A 4 -57.30 20.44 16.53
N GLN A 5 -57.51 19.16 16.81
CA GLN A 5 -56.50 18.26 17.41
C GLN A 5 -55.65 17.46 16.40
N GLU A 6 -55.92 17.52 15.10
CA GLU A 6 -55.30 16.62 14.12
C GLU A 6 -54.00 17.16 13.48
N ALA A 7 -53.67 18.45 13.66
CA ALA A 7 -52.47 19.06 13.05
C ALA A 7 -51.20 19.03 13.92
N GLY A 8 -51.31 18.70 15.22
CA GLY A 8 -50.21 18.81 16.19
C GLY A 8 -49.21 17.64 16.19
N TYR A 9 -49.60 16.47 15.65
CA TYR A 9 -48.80 15.24 15.71
C TYR A 9 -47.93 14.98 14.48
N ILE A 10 -48.11 15.74 13.41
CA ILE A 10 -47.38 15.54 12.15
C ILE A 10 -45.93 16.02 12.28
N LEU A 11 -45.72 17.15 12.95
CA LEU A 11 -44.40 17.78 13.11
C LEU A 11 -43.37 16.92 13.87
N PRO A 12 -43.67 16.28 15.03
CA PRO A 12 -42.69 15.39 15.66
C PRO A 12 -42.37 14.17 14.80
N ILE A 13 -43.34 13.63 14.07
CA ILE A 13 -43.12 12.48 13.17
C ILE A 13 -42.23 12.86 11.99
N THR A 14 -42.46 14.03 11.36
CA THR A 14 -41.61 14.49 10.25
C THR A 14 -40.19 14.80 10.72
N VAL A 15 -40.02 15.37 11.93
CA VAL A 15 -38.69 15.59 12.52
C VAL A 15 -37.97 14.27 12.78
N ILE A 16 -38.65 13.26 13.32
CA ILE A 16 -38.07 11.92 13.53
C ILE A 16 -37.68 11.31 12.18
N LEU A 17 -38.53 11.42 11.16
CA LEU A 17 -38.26 10.87 9.84
C LEU A 17 -37.06 11.57 9.18
N VAL A 18 -37.00 12.90 9.22
CA VAL A 18 -35.85 13.68 8.75
C VAL A 18 -34.58 13.32 9.53
N PHE A 19 -34.67 13.15 10.84
CA PHE A 19 -33.53 12.74 11.67
C PHE A 19 -33.01 11.35 11.26
N ILE A 20 -33.90 10.38 11.04
CA ILE A 20 -33.53 9.04 10.56
C ILE A 20 -32.87 9.14 9.18
N LEU A 21 -33.44 9.92 8.25
CA LEU A 21 -32.84 10.13 6.93
C LEU A 21 -31.45 10.76 7.03
N CYS A 22 -31.27 11.78 7.88
CA CYS A 22 -29.97 12.37 8.13
C CYS A 22 -28.97 11.36 8.72
N ALA A 23 -29.40 10.51 9.65
CA ALA A 23 -28.56 9.48 10.24
C ALA A 23 -28.13 8.45 9.18
N VAL A 24 -29.05 8.01 8.32
CA VAL A 24 -28.74 7.10 7.20
C VAL A 24 -27.75 7.74 6.23
N ILE A 25 -27.98 9.00 5.83
CA ILE A 25 -27.07 9.72 4.92
C ILE A 25 -25.68 9.88 5.57
N ALA A 26 -25.62 10.20 6.86
CA ALA A 26 -24.37 10.33 7.58
C ALA A 26 -23.61 8.99 7.61
N GLU A 27 -24.29 7.88 7.87
CA GLU A 27 -23.66 6.57 7.89
C GLU A 27 -23.16 6.15 6.51
N GLN A 28 -23.95 6.36 5.45
CA GLN A 28 -23.53 6.07 4.08
C GLN A 28 -22.33 6.92 3.66
N THR A 29 -22.28 8.18 4.11
CA THR A 29 -21.13 9.06 3.86
C THR A 29 -19.88 8.54 4.57
N ARG A 30 -20.01 8.09 5.83
CA ARG A 30 -18.90 7.50 6.58
C ARG A 30 -18.40 6.23 5.93
N TYR A 31 -19.30 5.34 5.53
CA TYR A 31 -18.96 4.11 4.82
C TYR A 31 -18.19 4.40 3.53
N TYR A 32 -18.70 5.30 2.69
CA TYR A 32 -18.05 5.70 1.45
C TYR A 32 -16.65 6.30 1.67
N LEU A 33 -16.48 7.15 2.68
CA LEU A 33 -15.17 7.71 3.03
C LEU A 33 -14.20 6.63 3.49
N SER A 34 -14.66 5.68 4.29
CA SER A 34 -13.86 4.54 4.75
C SER A 34 -13.41 3.67 3.59
N GLU A 35 -14.33 3.33 2.69
CA GLU A 35 -14.04 2.55 1.48
C GLU A 35 -13.02 3.25 0.59
N LYS A 36 -13.18 4.56 0.38
CA LYS A 36 -12.22 5.36 -0.40
C LYS A 36 -10.82 5.35 0.23
N GLN A 37 -10.73 5.48 1.55
CA GLN A 37 -9.45 5.43 2.26
C GLN A 37 -8.82 4.03 2.16
N PHE A 38 -9.63 2.98 2.28
CA PHE A 38 -9.20 1.60 2.13
C PHE A 38 -8.60 1.35 0.73
N PHE A 39 -9.30 1.72 -0.34
CA PHE A 39 -8.78 1.56 -1.70
C PHE A 39 -7.51 2.36 -1.95
N ALA A 40 -7.40 3.57 -1.38
CA ALA A 40 -6.17 4.36 -1.50
C ALA A 40 -4.98 3.66 -0.80
N ALA A 41 -5.21 3.10 0.39
CA ALA A 41 -4.20 2.33 1.11
C ALA A 41 -3.80 1.06 0.34
N GLU A 42 -4.78 0.29 -0.16
CA GLU A 42 -4.55 -0.93 -0.95
C GLU A 42 -3.76 -0.63 -2.23
N THR A 43 -4.11 0.44 -2.95
CA THR A 43 -3.38 0.89 -4.14
C THR A 43 -1.91 1.19 -3.82
N THR A 44 -1.65 1.82 -2.66
CA THR A 44 -0.28 2.15 -2.23
C THR A 44 0.52 0.88 -1.90
N ILE A 45 -0.12 -0.09 -1.26
CA ILE A 45 0.51 -1.39 -0.95
C ILE A 45 0.83 -2.15 -2.24
N PHE A 46 -0.11 -2.20 -3.19
CA PHE A 46 0.09 -2.87 -4.47
C PHE A 46 1.25 -2.26 -5.26
N GLN A 47 1.34 -0.92 -5.32
CA GLN A 47 2.46 -0.22 -5.96
C GLN A 47 3.81 -0.54 -5.30
N LEU A 48 3.85 -0.67 -3.98
CA LEU A 48 5.06 -1.06 -3.26
C LEU A 48 5.50 -2.48 -3.60
N GLU A 49 4.55 -3.42 -3.67
CA GLU A 49 4.81 -4.82 -4.02
C GLU A 49 5.27 -4.97 -5.46
N GLU A 50 4.60 -4.29 -6.39
CA GLU A 50 4.98 -4.24 -7.80
C GLU A 50 6.43 -3.75 -7.95
N LEU A 51 6.77 -2.62 -7.32
CA LEU A 51 8.12 -2.06 -7.37
C LEU A 51 9.18 -3.04 -6.84
N LEU A 52 8.89 -3.73 -5.74
CA LEU A 52 9.80 -4.73 -5.18
C LEU A 52 9.94 -5.94 -6.11
N GLN A 53 8.83 -6.45 -6.66
CA GLN A 53 8.84 -7.62 -7.53
C GLN A 53 9.61 -7.33 -8.82
N VAL A 54 9.36 -6.19 -9.47
CA VAL A 54 10.09 -5.79 -10.67
C VAL A 54 11.58 -5.59 -10.36
N ALA A 55 11.91 -4.94 -9.23
CA ALA A 55 13.31 -4.79 -8.83
C ALA A 55 14.02 -6.13 -8.60
N VAL A 56 13.35 -7.10 -7.98
CA VAL A 56 13.92 -8.44 -7.81
C VAL A 56 14.17 -9.12 -9.16
N VAL A 57 13.23 -9.01 -10.10
CA VAL A 57 13.40 -9.57 -11.45
C VAL A 57 14.59 -8.92 -12.17
N ASP A 58 14.72 -7.60 -12.11
CA ASP A 58 15.82 -6.87 -12.75
C ASP A 58 17.17 -7.22 -12.10
N LEU A 59 17.21 -7.35 -10.77
CA LEU A 59 18.44 -7.72 -10.05
C LEU A 59 18.87 -9.16 -10.38
N LYS A 60 17.94 -10.09 -10.59
CA LYS A 60 18.28 -11.45 -11.03
C LYS A 60 18.94 -11.52 -12.40
N GLN A 61 18.71 -10.51 -13.26
CA GLN A 61 19.33 -10.46 -14.59
C GLN A 61 20.73 -9.85 -14.57
N LYS A 62 21.14 -9.23 -13.45
CA LYS A 62 22.43 -8.57 -13.30
C LYS A 62 23.50 -9.54 -12.81
N ASN A 63 24.71 -9.40 -13.36
CA ASN A 63 25.88 -10.11 -12.86
C ASN A 63 26.39 -9.47 -11.55
N ARG A 64 27.28 -10.17 -10.83
CA ARG A 64 27.80 -9.73 -9.53
C ARG A 64 28.35 -8.30 -9.51
N GLU A 65 29.17 -7.92 -10.49
CA GLU A 65 29.75 -6.56 -10.57
C GLU A 65 28.68 -5.49 -10.77
N GLU A 66 27.66 -5.81 -11.56
CA GLU A 66 26.52 -4.91 -11.80
C GLU A 66 25.64 -4.79 -10.56
N LEU A 67 25.46 -5.87 -9.79
CA LEU A 67 24.74 -5.84 -8.52
C LEU A 67 25.44 -4.95 -7.50
N LEU A 68 26.75 -5.11 -7.32
CA LEU A 68 27.55 -4.33 -6.38
C LEU A 68 27.59 -2.84 -6.72
N SER A 69 27.50 -2.49 -8.01
CA SER A 69 27.43 -1.09 -8.48
C SER A 69 26.01 -0.52 -8.51
N THR A 70 24.97 -1.35 -8.35
CA THR A 70 23.58 -0.89 -8.38
C THR A 70 23.19 -0.25 -7.06
N SER A 71 23.02 1.08 -7.07
CA SER A 71 22.58 1.87 -5.92
C SER A 71 21.07 2.18 -5.94
N SER A 72 20.47 2.31 -7.13
CA SER A 72 19.04 2.57 -7.28
C SER A 72 18.50 2.16 -8.65
N LEU A 73 17.23 1.79 -8.68
CA LEU A 73 16.46 1.43 -9.87
C LEU A 73 15.26 2.39 -9.97
N GLN A 74 15.09 3.01 -11.12
CA GLN A 74 14.00 3.96 -11.36
C GLN A 74 12.90 3.33 -12.21
N TYR A 75 11.66 3.47 -11.75
CA TYR A 75 10.47 2.95 -12.41
C TYR A 75 9.42 4.06 -12.57
N ILE A 76 8.40 3.80 -13.39
CA ILE A 76 7.33 4.76 -13.66
C ILE A 76 6.62 5.19 -12.37
N HIS A 77 6.42 4.25 -11.44
CA HIS A 77 5.64 4.44 -10.21
C HIS A 77 6.48 4.76 -8.96
N GLY A 78 7.81 4.75 -9.07
CA GLY A 78 8.68 5.02 -7.92
C GLY A 78 10.14 4.67 -8.16
N THR A 79 10.91 4.64 -7.08
CA THR A 79 12.33 4.29 -7.09
C THR A 79 12.60 3.23 -6.05
N VAL A 80 13.41 2.24 -6.39
CA VAL A 80 13.90 1.23 -5.46
C VAL A 80 15.38 1.52 -5.18
N ILE A 81 15.71 1.78 -3.92
CA ILE A 81 17.09 1.94 -3.48
C ILE A 81 17.63 0.57 -3.12
N CYS A 82 18.79 0.22 -3.66
CA CYS A 82 19.45 -1.07 -3.45
C CYS A 82 20.69 -0.85 -2.61
N ASN A 83 20.79 -1.60 -1.51
CA ASN A 83 22.01 -1.72 -0.72
C ASN A 83 22.47 -3.17 -0.78
N VAL A 84 23.48 -3.42 -1.61
CA VAL A 84 24.09 -4.73 -1.77
C VAL A 84 25.32 -4.81 -0.88
N ARG A 85 25.42 -5.86 -0.07
CA ARG A 85 26.59 -6.17 0.76
C ARG A 85 27.01 -7.60 0.49
N GLU A 86 28.30 -7.77 0.28
CA GLU A 86 28.91 -9.08 0.14
C GLU A 86 29.01 -9.76 1.51
N ILE A 87 28.57 -11.02 1.59
CA ILE A 87 28.75 -11.85 2.79
C ILE A 87 29.96 -12.78 2.57
N ASP A 88 30.03 -13.42 1.41
CA ASP A 88 31.13 -14.29 0.98
C ASP A 88 31.29 -14.24 -0.55
N GLU A 89 32.18 -15.08 -1.10
CA GLU A 89 32.46 -15.11 -2.54
C GLU A 89 31.27 -15.57 -3.41
N GLU A 90 30.23 -16.17 -2.83
CA GLU A 90 29.10 -16.72 -3.58
C GLU A 90 27.76 -16.11 -3.17
N THR A 91 27.70 -15.33 -2.08
CA THR A 91 26.49 -14.89 -1.42
C THR A 91 26.48 -13.38 -1.22
N LEU A 92 25.46 -12.73 -1.78
CA LEU A 92 25.18 -11.32 -1.59
C LEU A 92 23.93 -11.14 -0.72
N ARG A 93 24.01 -10.22 0.25
CA ARG A 93 22.85 -9.68 0.96
C ARG A 93 22.38 -8.42 0.26
N ILE A 94 21.13 -8.44 -0.21
CA ILE A 94 20.52 -7.32 -0.90
C ILE A 94 19.41 -6.76 -0.02
N ILE A 95 19.46 -5.46 0.21
CA ILE A 95 18.43 -4.70 0.94
C ILE A 95 17.78 -3.75 -0.06
N LEU A 96 16.49 -3.94 -0.30
CA LEU A 96 15.68 -3.07 -1.13
C LEU A 96 14.84 -2.15 -0.27
N GLN A 97 14.80 -0.89 -0.66
CA GLN A 97 13.85 0.07 -0.15
C GLN A 97 13.03 0.61 -1.32
N ALA A 98 11.77 0.19 -1.42
CA ALA A 98 10.84 0.76 -2.39
C ALA A 98 10.28 2.09 -1.89
N LYS A 99 10.32 3.11 -2.75
CA LYS A 99 9.77 4.45 -2.52
C LYS A 99 8.85 4.83 -3.69
N PRO A 100 7.53 4.66 -3.55
CA PRO A 100 6.57 5.11 -4.55
C PRO A 100 6.49 6.63 -4.55
N LYS A 101 6.06 7.22 -5.67
CA LYS A 101 5.90 8.68 -5.80
C LYS A 101 4.92 9.28 -4.78
N ASN A 102 3.95 8.47 -4.33
CA ASN A 102 2.86 8.90 -3.46
C ASN A 102 3.20 8.86 -1.97
N GLY A 103 4.43 8.52 -1.59
CA GLY A 103 4.88 8.44 -0.21
C GLY A 103 4.74 7.05 0.42
N GLY A 104 5.35 6.88 1.59
CA GLY A 104 5.57 5.57 2.21
C GLY A 104 6.87 4.91 1.75
N SER A 105 7.29 3.86 2.46
CA SER A 105 8.42 3.04 2.04
C SER A 105 8.29 1.64 2.61
N ARG A 106 8.65 0.63 1.82
CA ARG A 106 8.72 -0.76 2.29
C ARG A 106 10.14 -1.27 2.11
N TYR A 107 10.58 -2.08 3.07
CA TYR A 107 11.88 -2.71 3.04
C TYR A 107 11.72 -4.19 2.78
N ALA A 108 12.50 -4.70 1.83
CA ALA A 108 12.65 -6.12 1.61
C ALA A 108 14.12 -6.47 1.66
N HIS A 109 14.42 -7.65 2.14
CA HIS A 109 15.78 -8.15 2.21
C HIS A 109 15.79 -9.56 1.68
N PHE A 110 16.86 -9.88 0.96
CA PHE A 110 17.06 -11.24 0.51
C PHE A 110 18.54 -11.58 0.39
N LEU A 111 18.81 -12.88 0.45
CA LEU A 111 20.10 -13.45 0.14
C LEU A 111 20.04 -14.02 -1.27
N MET A 112 21.06 -13.73 -2.07
CA MET A 112 21.18 -14.23 -3.43
C MET A 112 22.52 -14.94 -3.57
N ASN A 113 22.48 -16.19 -4.02
CA ASN A 113 23.67 -16.89 -4.45
C ASN A 113 24.00 -16.46 -5.90
N THR A 114 25.18 -15.89 -6.13
CA THR A 114 25.61 -15.37 -7.43
C THR A 114 25.97 -16.44 -8.45
N ASN A 115 26.30 -17.67 -8.02
CA ASN A 115 26.62 -18.77 -8.93
C ASN A 115 25.36 -19.40 -9.52
N GLU A 116 24.30 -19.52 -8.73
CA GLU A 116 23.05 -20.16 -9.14
C GLU A 116 21.94 -19.15 -9.53
N GLY A 117 22.08 -17.88 -9.15
CA GLY A 117 21.04 -16.86 -9.33
C GLY A 117 19.79 -17.10 -8.48
N ILE A 118 19.90 -17.97 -7.46
CA ILE A 118 18.79 -18.38 -6.61
C ILE A 118 18.71 -17.46 -5.40
N ILE A 119 17.49 -17.03 -5.08
CA ILE A 119 17.17 -16.36 -3.82
C ILE A 119 16.96 -17.43 -2.76
N THR A 120 17.85 -17.46 -1.77
CA THR A 120 17.84 -18.48 -0.72
C THR A 120 16.96 -18.11 0.46
N GLU A 121 16.85 -16.82 0.78
CA GLU A 121 16.02 -16.33 1.88
C GLU A 121 15.35 -14.99 1.52
N TRP A 122 14.08 -14.82 1.89
CA TRP A 122 13.30 -13.60 1.71
C TRP A 122 12.70 -13.20 3.06
N TRP A 123 12.94 -11.96 3.50
CA TRP A 123 12.26 -11.38 4.66
C TRP A 123 11.80 -9.95 4.39
N GLU A 124 10.51 -9.72 4.62
CA GLU A 124 9.92 -8.39 4.58
C GLU A 124 9.97 -7.75 5.96
N VAL A 125 10.46 -6.51 6.00
CA VAL A 125 10.49 -5.73 7.24
C VAL A 125 9.50 -4.59 7.07
N THR A 126 8.30 -4.79 7.63
CA THR A 126 7.35 -3.70 7.84
C THR A 126 7.80 -2.97 9.10
N ARG A 127 8.13 -1.68 8.96
CA ARG A 127 8.50 -0.82 10.09
C ARG A 127 7.35 0.10 10.45
#